data_AF-A0A4R6G8P8-F1
#
_entry.id   AF-A0A4R6G8P8-F1
#
_cell.length_a   1.000
_cell.length_b   1.000
_cell.length_c   1.000
_cell.angle_alpha   90.00
_cell.angle_beta   90.00
_cell.angle_gamma   90.00
#
_symmetry.space_group_name_H-M   'P 1'
#
loop_
_entity.id
_entity.type
_entity.pdbx_description
1 polymer ?
#
loop_
_entity_poly.entity_id
_entity_poly.type
_entity_poly.pdbx_seq_one_letter_code
_entity_poly.pdbx_strand_id
1 'polypeptide(L)'
;MKYNENDSMWIRSQDKKELAKCTAFSIKRNIGGKKKSAIMGTISNGFWGRTEIILGLYDTKEVAKNELTRLQKELVTNADIYEMN
;
A
#
# COMPACT_ATOMS: atom_id res chain seq x y z
N MET A 1 -11.87 -15.08 10.84
CA MET A 1 -11.90 -13.94 9.92
C MET A 1 -11.46 -14.47 8.56
N LYS A 2 -12.39 -14.69 7.62
CA LYS A 2 -12.07 -15.26 6.30
C LYS A 2 -11.44 -14.16 5.45
N TYR A 3 -10.26 -14.41 4.90
CA TYR A 3 -9.67 -13.59 3.85
C TYR A 3 -10.56 -13.77 2.61
N ASN A 4 -11.16 -12.70 2.09
CA ASN A 4 -11.69 -12.73 0.74
C ASN A 4 -10.51 -12.51 -0.21
N GLU A 5 -10.33 -13.40 -1.20
CA GLU A 5 -9.31 -13.23 -2.24
C GLU A 5 -9.52 -11.94 -3.06
N ASN A 6 -10.73 -11.37 -3.01
CA ASN A 6 -11.12 -10.11 -3.64
C ASN A 6 -10.58 -8.86 -2.92
N ASP A 7 -9.98 -8.98 -1.72
CA ASP A 7 -9.43 -7.82 -0.98
C ASP A 7 -7.94 -7.59 -1.29
N SER A 8 -7.45 -8.15 -2.40
CA SER A 8 -6.05 -8.08 -2.80
C SER A 8 -5.89 -7.39 -4.15
N MET A 9 -4.93 -6.48 -4.25
CA MET A 9 -4.68 -5.66 -5.45
C MET A 9 -3.20 -5.54 -5.74
N TRP A 10 -2.86 -5.50 -7.04
CA TRP A 10 -1.49 -5.20 -7.45
C TRP A 10 -1.21 -3.71 -7.32
N ILE A 11 -0.20 -3.37 -6.51
CA ILE A 11 0.25 -2.00 -6.34
C ILE A 11 1.65 -1.84 -6.93
N ARG A 12 1.81 -0.84 -7.79
CA ARG A 12 3.11 -0.32 -8.19
C ARG A 12 3.55 0.76 -7.19
N SER A 13 4.74 0.62 -6.63
CA SER A 13 5.30 1.63 -5.71
C SER A 13 5.51 2.97 -6.42
N GLN A 14 5.54 4.04 -5.63
CA GLN A 14 5.72 5.41 -6.13
C GLN A 14 7.04 5.60 -6.89
N ASP A 15 8.10 4.92 -6.46
CA ASP A 15 9.40 4.92 -7.13
C ASP A 15 9.49 3.91 -8.29
N LYS A 16 8.39 3.19 -8.55
CA LYS A 16 8.20 2.18 -9.60
C LYS A 16 9.08 0.93 -9.49
N LYS A 17 9.81 0.77 -8.39
CA LYS A 17 10.72 -0.37 -8.19
C LYS A 17 10.01 -1.65 -7.78
N GLU A 18 8.91 -1.52 -7.05
CA GLU A 18 8.16 -2.66 -6.53
C GLU A 18 6.82 -2.80 -7.24
N LEU A 19 6.46 -4.03 -7.60
CA LEU A 19 5.10 -4.42 -7.99
C LEU A 19 4.70 -5.60 -7.13
N ALA A 20 3.72 -5.40 -6.27
CA ALA A 20 3.33 -6.40 -5.29
C ALA A 20 1.83 -6.55 -5.19
N LYS A 21 1.37 -7.78 -5.00
CA LYS A 21 -0.02 -8.07 -4.65
C LYS A 21 -0.21 -7.87 -3.16
N CYS A 22 -0.75 -6.72 -2.79
CA CYS A 22 -0.97 -6.34 -1.41
C CYS A 22 -2.35 -6.81 -0.94
N THR A 23 -2.43 -7.24 0.31
CA THR A 23 -3.64 -7.74 0.98
C THR A 23 -4.14 -6.83 2.10
N ALA A 24 -3.33 -5.85 2.50
CA ALA A 24 -3.67 -4.87 3.51
C ALA A 24 -2.80 -3.62 3.32
N PHE A 25 -3.28 -2.49 3.84
CA PHE A 25 -2.62 -1.20 3.72
C PHE A 25 -2.60 -0.47 5.06
N SER A 26 -1.52 0.24 5.36
CA SER A 26 -1.44 1.06 6.57
C SER A 26 -0.61 2.33 6.34
N ILE A 27 -0.85 3.36 7.15
CA ILE A 27 -0.01 4.56 7.19
C ILE A 27 0.88 4.47 8.42
N LYS A 28 2.20 4.50 8.20
CA LYS A 28 3.21 4.53 9.27
C LYS A 28 4.02 5.82 9.22
N ARG A 29 4.61 6.19 10.36
CA ARG A 29 5.57 7.30 10.42
C ARG A 29 6.90 6.84 9.83
N ASN A 30 7.44 7.59 8.89
CA ASN A 30 8.77 7.35 8.36
C ASN A 30 9.80 8.09 9.23
N ILE A 31 10.59 7.35 10.01
CA ILE A 31 11.57 7.91 10.94
C ILE A 31 12.91 8.07 10.21
N GLY A 32 13.55 9.23 10.34
CA GLY A 32 14.85 9.52 9.72
C GLY A 32 14.80 10.11 8.30
N GLY A 33 13.66 10.08 7.61
CA GLY A 33 13.49 10.64 6.26
C GLY A 33 13.00 12.10 6.23
N LYS A 34 13.14 12.76 5.06
CA LYS A 34 12.48 14.05 4.77
C LYS A 34 10.96 13.89 4.73
N LYS A 35 10.48 12.87 4.01
CA LYS A 35 9.08 12.42 3.99
C LYS A 35 8.74 11.77 5.33
N LYS A 36 7.72 12.28 6.04
CA LYS A 36 7.40 11.86 7.42
C LYS A 36 6.35 10.77 7.52
N SER A 37 5.65 10.47 6.43
CA SER A 37 4.61 9.44 6.38
C SER A 37 4.89 8.45 5.26
N ALA A 38 4.60 7.17 5.50
CA ALA A 38 4.74 6.10 4.53
C ALA A 38 3.42 5.34 4.42
N ILE A 39 3.00 5.03 3.20
CA ILE A 39 1.99 4.00 2.98
C ILE A 39 2.72 2.66 2.85
N MET A 40 2.33 1.70 3.67
CA MET A 40 2.86 0.35 3.71
C MET A 40 1.83 -0.62 3.13
N GLY A 41 2.29 -1.55 2.30
CA GLY A 41 1.50 -2.67 1.80
C GLY A 41 1.89 -3.96 2.47
N THR A 42 0.92 -4.77 2.89
CA THR A 42 1.14 -6.09 3.46
C THR A 42 1.00 -7.16 2.38
N ILE A 43 2.08 -7.91 2.16
CA ILE A 43 2.14 -9.05 1.25
C ILE A 43 2.05 -10.34 2.09
N SER A 44 1.28 -11.31 1.61
CA SER A 44 1.31 -12.67 2.16
C SER A 44 2.39 -13.48 1.46
N ASN A 45 3.42 -13.92 2.20
CA ASN A 45 4.50 -14.76 1.68
C ASN A 45 4.31 -16.24 2.05
N GLY A 46 3.05 -16.70 2.10
CA GLY A 46 2.72 -18.08 2.44
C GLY A 46 3.28 -18.49 3.81
N PHE A 47 4.11 -19.54 3.83
CA PHE A 47 4.67 -20.15 5.04
C PHE A 47 5.55 -19.21 5.88
N TRP A 48 6.09 -18.14 5.27
CA TRP A 48 6.97 -17.18 5.93
C TRP A 48 6.23 -16.00 6.59
N GLY A 49 4.89 -16.04 6.59
CA GLY A 49 4.05 -15.05 7.26
C GLY A 49 3.79 -13.81 6.42
N ARG A 50 3.59 -12.68 7.09
CA ARG A 50 3.23 -11.40 6.48
C ARG A 50 4.45 -10.49 6.43
N THR A 51 4.73 -9.94 5.25
CA THR A 51 5.79 -8.95 5.05
C THR A 51 5.17 -7.62 4.69
N GLU A 52 5.71 -6.53 5.24
CA GLU A 52 5.31 -5.18 4.85
C GLU A 52 6.35 -4.56 3.93
N ILE A 53 5.91 -3.88 2.88
CA ILE A 53 6.75 -3.11 1.97
C ILE A 53 6.32 -1.65 1.95
N ILE A 54 7.26 -0.74 1.67
CA ILE A 54 6.96 0.68 1.46
C ILE A 54 6.40 0.84 0.05
N LEU A 55 5.18 1.36 -0.08
CA LEU A 55 4.56 1.63 -1.36
C LEU A 55 4.70 3.09 -1.79
N GLY A 56 4.77 4.02 -0.84
CA GLY A 56 4.94 5.45 -1.14
C GLY A 56 5.30 6.27 0.10
N LEU A 57 5.96 7.41 -0.12
CA LEU A 57 6.49 8.28 0.92
C LEU A 57 6.00 9.73 0.74
N TYR A 58 5.43 10.30 1.80
CA TYR A 58 4.73 11.59 1.76
C TYR A 58 5.24 12.55 2.82
N ASP A 59 5.18 13.86 2.51
CA ASP A 59 5.63 14.91 3.43
C ASP A 59 4.76 14.95 4.69
N THR A 60 3.44 14.87 4.50
CA THR A 60 2.45 14.95 5.58
C THR A 60 1.57 13.70 5.62
N LYS A 61 0.99 13.46 6.79
CA LYS A 61 0.03 12.37 7.00
C LYS A 61 -1.24 12.57 6.16
N GLU A 62 -1.60 13.81 5.87
CA GLU A 62 -2.79 14.16 5.11
C GLU A 62 -2.66 13.80 3.64
N VAL A 63 -1.50 14.07 3.02
CA VAL A 63 -1.22 13.62 1.65
C VAL A 63 -1.25 12.09 1.58
N ALA A 64 -0.64 11.39 2.54
CA ALA A 64 -0.69 9.93 2.60
C ALA A 64 -2.12 9.39 2.76
N LYS A 65 -2.98 10.06 3.55
CA LYS A 65 -4.39 9.69 3.69
C LYS A 65 -5.18 9.89 2.41
N ASN A 66 -4.94 10.98 1.68
CA ASN A 66 -5.62 11.25 0.42
C ASN A 66 -5.29 10.18 -0.62
N GLU A 67 -4.02 9.79 -0.74
CA GLU A 67 -3.63 8.72 -1.64
C GLU A 67 -4.20 7.36 -1.20
N LEU A 68 -4.15 7.03 0.09
CA LEU A 68 -4.75 5.80 0.59
C LEU A 68 -6.26 5.74 0.30
N THR A 69 -6.96 6.88 0.38
CA THR A 69 -8.38 6.97 0.05
C THR A 69 -8.63 6.70 -1.44
N ARG A 70 -7.74 7.13 -2.34
CA ARG A 70 -7.82 6.80 -3.77
C ARG A 70 -7.61 5.31 -4.01
N LEU A 71 -6.56 4.75 -3.42
CA LEU A 71 -6.28 3.31 -3.48
C LEU A 71 -7.49 2.49 -3.00
N GLN A 72 -8.14 2.90 -1.90
CA GLN A 72 -9.35 2.24 -1.40
C GLN A 72 -10.54 2.34 -2.35
N LYS A 73 -10.71 3.46 -3.07
CA LYS A 73 -11.76 3.58 -4.09
C LYS A 73 -11.50 2.63 -5.26
N GLU A 74 -10.24 2.55 -5.71
CA GLU A 74 -9.84 1.67 -6.81
C GLU A 74 -10.00 0.18 -6.46
N LEU A 75 -9.80 -0.18 -5.18
CA LEU A 75 -10.09 -1.52 -4.67
C LEU A 75 -11.58 -1.87 -4.81
N VAL A 76 -12.46 -0.92 -4.50
CA VAL A 76 -13.92 -1.11 -4.60
C VAL A 76 -14.37 -1.20 -6.06
N THR A 77 -13.68 -0.52 -6.98
CA THR A 77 -14.00 -0.57 -8.42
C THR A 77 -13.41 -1.78 -9.15
N ASN A 78 -12.73 -2.70 -8.44
CA ASN A 78 -12.04 -3.86 -9.00
C ASN A 78 -10.98 -3.49 -10.05
N ALA A 79 -10.22 -2.41 -9.83
CA ALA A 79 -9.06 -2.14 -10.66
C ALA A 79 -8.00 -3.26 -10.49
N ASP A 80 -7.44 -3.74 -11.60
CA ASP A 80 -6.44 -4.81 -11.57
C ASP A 80 -5.10 -4.35 -10.97
N ILE A 81 -4.69 -3.12 -11.27
CA ILE A 81 -3.43 -2.52 -10.86
C ILE A 81 -3.66 -1.06 -10.45
N TYR A 82 -3.10 -0.67 -9.30
CA TYR A 82 -3.02 0.72 -8.86
C TYR A 82 -1.57 1.21 -8.89
N GLU A 83 -1.35 2.40 -9.46
CA GLU A 83 -0.04 3.07 -9.43
C GLU A 83 -0.04 4.21 -8.42
N MET A 84 0.90 4.16 -7.48
CA MET A 84 1.10 5.22 -6.49
C MET A 84 1.63 6.50 -7.14
N ASN A 85 1.07 7.65 -6.76
CA ASN A 85 1.52 8.98 -7.18
C ASN A 85 2.59 9.57 -6.25
#